data_AF-A0A7S3WVW9-F1
#
_entry.id   AF-A0A7S3WVW9-F1
#
_cell.length_a   1.000
_cell.length_b   1.000
_cell.length_c   1.000
_cell.angle_alpha   90.00
_cell.angle_beta   90.00
_cell.angle_gamma   90.00
#
_symmetry.space_group_name_H-M   'P 1'
#
loop_
_entity.id
_entity.type
_entity.pdbx_description
1 polymer ?
#
loop_
_entity_poly.entity_id
_entity_poly.type
_entity_poly.pdbx_seq_one_letter_code
_entity_poly.pdbx_strand_id
1 'polypeptide(L)'
;TPCTQPVSDFWHHDHREHTFHMGEPWAGEMQGSIQFYAYPNEHLADHFDCDSAHACDFMAAGQSYVKGVDWSYEEVATAATVENCKAKCVQTPQCTGIDVRNDGQHCTFWFSGNCDVAHRAQNPGWVPVKHWTTCTRRCSSHATTSTLMAPPQSTLAPVTPSPLTTAATPPPVPETTGLPAVVGESPDQGPNLDARCQAGYFAVYKDL
;
A
#
# COMPACT_ATOMS: atom_id res chain seq x y z
N THR A 1 5.56 10.12 2.06
CA THR A 1 5.39 8.70 1.70
C THR A 1 3.91 8.37 1.74
N PRO A 2 3.41 7.49 0.86
CA PRO A 2 2.05 6.94 0.96
C PRO A 2 1.84 6.30 2.34
N CYS A 3 0.63 5.87 2.68
CA CYS A 3 0.21 5.37 4.00
C CYS A 3 0.87 4.08 4.47
N THR A 4 2.19 4.10 4.51
CA THR A 4 3.08 3.07 5.00
C THR A 4 3.53 3.44 6.40
N GLN A 5 3.53 2.46 7.28
CA GLN A 5 4.07 2.57 8.63
C GLN A 5 5.36 1.76 8.72
N PRO A 6 6.31 2.17 9.58
CA PRO A 6 7.52 1.39 9.81
C PRO A 6 7.16 0.08 10.52
N VAL A 7 7.71 -1.02 10.03
CA VAL A 7 7.76 -2.31 10.72
C VAL A 7 9.14 -2.41 11.37
N SER A 8 9.16 -2.53 12.69
CA SER A 8 10.40 -2.70 13.46
C SER A 8 10.56 -4.16 13.87
N ASP A 9 11.80 -4.56 14.14
CA ASP A 9 12.05 -5.80 14.89
C ASP A 9 11.88 -5.54 16.39
N PHE A 10 11.42 -6.54 17.12
CA PHE A 10 11.26 -6.50 18.56
C PHE A 10 11.84 -7.78 19.15
N TRP A 11 12.48 -7.68 20.32
CA TRP A 11 13.03 -8.83 21.05
C TRP A 11 12.36 -8.99 22.41
N HIS A 12 11.79 -10.16 22.67
CA HIS A 12 11.22 -10.49 23.97
C HIS A 12 12.22 -11.30 24.81
N HIS A 13 12.74 -10.72 25.90
CA HIS A 13 13.83 -11.36 26.67
C HIS A 13 13.40 -12.70 27.31
N ASP A 14 12.19 -12.76 27.89
CA ASP A 14 11.74 -13.96 28.60
C ASP A 14 11.42 -15.12 27.67
N HIS A 15 10.82 -14.85 26.51
CA HIS A 15 10.48 -15.86 25.51
C HIS A 15 11.63 -16.17 24.55
N ARG A 16 12.67 -15.31 24.50
CA ARG A 16 13.82 -15.41 23.59
C ARG A 16 13.42 -15.51 22.12
N GLU A 17 12.47 -14.67 21.73
CA GLU A 17 11.91 -14.63 20.37
C GLU A 17 11.95 -13.22 19.77
N HIS A 18 12.00 -13.18 18.43
CA HIS A 18 11.84 -11.97 17.64
C HIS A 18 10.43 -11.89 17.07
N THR A 19 9.83 -10.70 17.15
CA THR A 19 8.58 -10.37 16.47
C THR A 19 8.81 -9.17 15.53
N PHE A 20 7.95 -9.06 14.52
CA PHE A 20 7.96 -7.93 13.58
C PHE A 20 6.55 -7.40 13.49
N HIS A 21 6.36 -6.15 13.91
CA HIS A 21 5.08 -5.49 13.80
C HIS A 21 5.25 -3.98 13.65
N MET A 22 4.14 -3.30 13.38
CA MET A 22 4.06 -1.85 13.39
C MET A 22 3.74 -1.38 14.81
N GLY A 23 4.07 -0.11 15.11
CA GLY A 23 3.68 0.54 16.36
C GLY A 23 4.63 0.30 17.53
N GLU A 24 4.07 0.39 18.74
CA GLU A 24 4.79 0.27 20.00
C GLU A 24 5.08 -1.19 20.38
N PRO A 25 6.18 -1.47 21.11
CA PRO A 25 6.49 -2.82 21.61
C PRO A 25 5.37 -3.37 22.48
N TRP A 26 5.13 -4.69 22.41
CA TRP A 26 4.28 -5.36 23.39
C TRP A 26 4.95 -5.43 24.77
N ALA A 27 4.18 -5.79 25.79
CA ALA A 27 4.72 -5.93 27.14
C ALA A 27 5.83 -6.99 27.19
N GLY A 28 7.03 -6.59 27.60
CA GLY A 28 8.21 -7.47 27.67
C GLY A 28 9.11 -7.43 26.44
N GLU A 29 8.68 -6.75 25.38
CA GLU A 29 9.49 -6.55 24.18
C GLU A 29 10.36 -5.29 24.26
N MET A 30 11.51 -5.34 23.61
CA MET A 30 12.37 -4.19 23.33
C MET A 30 12.36 -3.91 21.84
N GLN A 31 12.01 -2.69 21.45
CA GLN A 31 12.05 -2.25 20.05
C GLN A 31 13.48 -2.14 19.54
N GLY A 32 13.73 -2.77 18.41
CA GLY A 32 14.97 -2.70 17.65
C GLY A 32 14.92 -1.62 16.57
N SER A 33 15.51 -1.94 15.42
CA SER A 33 15.59 -1.05 14.27
C SER A 33 14.37 -1.21 13.35
N ILE A 34 14.11 -0.18 12.55
CA ILE A 34 13.15 -0.29 11.45
C ILE A 34 13.73 -1.26 10.41
N GLN A 35 12.94 -2.25 10.02
CA GLN A 35 13.33 -3.27 9.06
C GLN A 35 12.83 -2.91 7.65
N PHE A 36 11.56 -2.51 7.55
CA PHE A 36 10.93 -2.07 6.31
C PHE A 36 9.70 -1.21 6.59
N TYR A 37 9.09 -0.68 5.53
CA TYR A 37 7.81 0.03 5.59
C TYR A 37 6.73 -0.84 4.96
N ALA A 38 5.55 -0.92 5.58
CA ALA A 38 4.43 -1.67 5.03
C ALA A 38 3.11 -0.93 5.23
N TYR A 39 2.11 -1.32 4.45
CA TYR A 39 0.74 -0.80 4.60
C TYR A 39 0.03 -1.57 5.73
N PRO A 40 -0.65 -0.88 6.66
CA PRO A 40 -1.41 -1.56 7.69
C PRO A 40 -2.50 -2.45 7.07
N ASN A 41 -2.68 -3.64 7.63
CA ASN A 41 -3.71 -4.62 7.23
C ASN A 41 -5.11 -4.03 7.38
N GLU A 42 -5.34 -3.38 8.51
CA GLU A 42 -6.62 -2.74 8.74
C GLU A 42 -6.74 -1.61 7.72
N HIS A 43 -7.83 -1.62 6.97
CA HIS A 43 -8.36 -0.47 6.27
C HIS A 43 -8.64 0.65 7.28
N LEU A 44 -7.59 1.18 7.94
CA LEU A 44 -7.56 2.46 8.60
C LEU A 44 -7.95 3.42 7.49
N ALA A 45 -9.26 3.68 7.41
CA ALA A 45 -9.91 4.08 6.19
C ALA A 45 -9.12 5.22 5.59
N ASP A 46 -8.69 5.05 4.34
CA ASP A 46 -8.08 6.12 3.59
C ASP A 46 -9.02 7.31 3.67
N HIS A 47 -8.62 8.31 4.45
CA HIS A 47 -9.43 9.48 4.70
C HIS A 47 -9.11 10.47 3.59
N PHE A 48 -10.12 11.16 3.08
CA PHE A 48 -9.91 12.16 2.05
C PHE A 48 -10.39 13.51 2.56
N ASP A 49 -9.46 14.43 2.76
CA ASP A 49 -9.76 15.83 3.03
C ASP A 49 -10.10 16.49 1.70
N CYS A 50 -11.35 16.91 1.49
CA CYS A 50 -11.82 17.46 0.22
C CYS A 50 -12.17 18.95 0.29
N ASP A 51 -11.91 19.67 -0.80
CA ASP A 51 -12.34 21.04 -1.08
C ASP A 51 -13.04 21.08 -2.44
N SER A 52 -14.30 21.50 -2.47
CA SER A 52 -15.15 21.54 -3.68
C SER A 52 -15.13 22.89 -4.40
N ALA A 53 -14.26 23.81 -3.99
CA ALA A 53 -14.15 25.15 -4.55
C ALA A 53 -12.78 25.42 -5.20
N HIS A 54 -11.87 24.44 -5.19
CA HIS A 54 -10.50 24.61 -5.67
C HIS A 54 -10.00 23.38 -6.42
N ALA A 55 -9.00 23.60 -7.27
CA ALA A 55 -8.23 22.58 -7.96
C ALA A 55 -6.76 22.95 -7.99
N CYS A 56 -5.92 21.95 -8.22
CA CYS A 56 -4.51 22.18 -8.51
C CYS A 56 -4.34 22.27 -10.03
N ASP A 57 -4.04 23.47 -10.51
CA ASP A 57 -3.74 23.68 -11.92
C ASP A 57 -2.31 23.20 -12.20
N PHE A 58 -2.17 22.08 -12.92
CA PHE A 58 -0.87 21.57 -13.33
C PHE A 58 -0.14 22.48 -14.34
N MET A 59 -0.80 23.50 -14.89
CA MET A 59 -0.23 24.51 -15.79
C MET A 59 0.05 25.84 -15.08
N ALA A 60 -0.14 25.93 -13.76
CA ALA A 60 0.07 27.17 -13.03
C ALA A 60 1.50 27.70 -13.19
N ALA A 61 1.60 29.00 -13.45
CA ALA A 61 2.82 29.65 -13.92
C ALA A 61 4.02 29.38 -13.00
N GLY A 62 5.03 28.69 -13.56
CA GLY A 62 6.33 28.49 -12.93
C GLY A 62 6.60 27.07 -12.41
N GLN A 63 5.64 26.15 -12.48
CA GLN A 63 5.84 24.75 -12.14
C GLN A 63 5.57 23.84 -13.34
N SER A 64 6.53 22.95 -13.62
CA SER A 64 6.41 21.93 -14.66
C SER A 64 6.08 20.60 -14.00
N TYR A 65 4.81 20.40 -13.64
CA TYR A 65 4.37 19.08 -13.18
C TYR A 65 4.45 18.08 -14.33
N VAL A 66 5.18 16.99 -14.14
CA VAL A 66 5.44 15.98 -15.15
C VAL A 66 4.42 14.84 -15.02
N LYS A 67 3.67 14.57 -16.11
CA LYS A 67 2.73 13.43 -16.16
C LYS A 67 3.50 12.11 -15.94
N GLY A 68 2.97 11.27 -15.06
CA GLY A 68 3.59 10.01 -14.62
C GLY A 68 4.58 10.15 -13.46
N VAL A 69 4.95 11.37 -13.07
CA VAL A 69 5.85 11.64 -11.93
C VAL A 69 5.11 12.40 -10.83
N ASP A 70 4.46 13.51 -11.21
CA ASP A 70 3.77 14.40 -10.28
C ASP A 70 2.26 14.17 -10.29
N TRP A 71 1.73 13.73 -11.42
CA TRP A 71 0.30 13.49 -11.62
C TRP A 71 0.04 12.49 -12.72
N SER A 72 -1.16 11.93 -12.76
CA SER A 72 -1.70 11.19 -13.90
C SER A 72 -3.19 11.48 -14.03
N TYR A 73 -3.83 11.01 -15.09
CA TYR A 73 -5.29 11.06 -15.19
C TYR A 73 -5.82 9.83 -15.89
N GLU A 74 -7.08 9.50 -15.61
CA GLU A 74 -7.85 8.53 -16.35
C GLU A 74 -9.07 9.21 -16.96
N GLU A 75 -9.28 8.99 -18.26
CA GLU A 75 -10.55 9.29 -18.91
C GLU A 75 -11.51 8.17 -18.58
N VAL A 76 -12.61 8.52 -17.91
CA VAL A 76 -13.53 7.52 -17.39
C VAL A 76 -14.74 7.46 -18.32
N ALA A 77 -14.93 6.31 -18.97
CA ALA A 77 -16.05 6.10 -19.92
C ALA A 77 -17.43 6.21 -19.24
N THR A 78 -17.48 6.05 -17.92
CA THR A 78 -18.65 6.23 -17.06
C THR A 78 -18.34 7.25 -15.98
N ALA A 79 -19.33 8.08 -15.60
CA ALA A 79 -19.18 9.19 -14.67
C ALA A 79 -18.24 8.88 -13.49
N ALA A 80 -17.08 9.51 -13.51
CA ALA A 80 -16.12 9.60 -12.44
C ALA A 80 -16.77 10.30 -11.24
N THR A 81 -17.41 9.55 -10.35
CA THR A 81 -17.79 10.09 -9.05
C THR A 81 -16.55 10.31 -8.22
N VAL A 82 -16.64 11.22 -7.25
CA VAL A 82 -15.57 11.46 -6.27
C VAL A 82 -15.18 10.14 -5.59
N GLU A 83 -16.17 9.31 -5.24
CA GLU A 83 -15.98 8.01 -4.60
C GLU A 83 -15.22 7.03 -5.49
N ASN A 84 -15.50 6.99 -6.79
CA ASN A 84 -14.80 6.11 -7.73
C ASN A 84 -13.33 6.54 -7.89
N CYS A 85 -13.07 7.84 -8.03
CA CYS A 85 -11.70 8.35 -8.10
C CYS A 85 -10.94 8.08 -6.78
N LYS A 86 -11.59 8.20 -5.62
CA LYS A 86 -11.00 7.84 -4.32
C LYS A 86 -10.61 6.36 -4.28
N ALA A 87 -11.53 5.46 -4.64
CA ALA A 87 -11.26 4.02 -4.66
C ALA A 87 -10.09 3.65 -5.59
N LYS A 88 -9.99 4.30 -6.75
CA LYS A 88 -8.87 4.10 -7.68
C LYS A 88 -7.55 4.67 -7.15
N CYS A 89 -7.60 5.83 -6.48
CA CYS A 89 -6.44 6.39 -5.79
C CYS A 89 -5.90 5.44 -4.72
N VAL A 90 -6.79 4.77 -3.97
CA VAL A 90 -6.38 3.75 -2.99
C VAL A 90 -5.60 2.60 -3.63
N GLN A 91 -6.02 2.16 -4.81
CA GLN A 91 -5.37 1.09 -5.60
C GLN A 91 -4.09 1.56 -6.30
N THR A 92 -3.81 2.87 -6.33
CA THR A 92 -2.65 3.46 -7.00
C THR A 92 -1.62 3.83 -5.93
N PRO A 93 -0.53 3.05 -5.75
CA PRO A 93 0.36 3.21 -4.59
C PRO A 93 0.99 4.61 -4.44
N GLN A 94 1.18 5.32 -5.55
CA GLN A 94 1.75 6.66 -5.59
C GLN A 94 0.70 7.78 -5.37
N CYS A 95 -0.59 7.45 -5.42
CA CYS A 95 -1.66 8.44 -5.31
C CYS A 95 -1.79 8.98 -3.88
N THR A 96 -1.62 10.29 -3.79
CA THR A 96 -1.71 11.10 -2.57
C THR A 96 -2.86 12.10 -2.60
N GLY A 97 -3.51 12.27 -3.74
CA GLY A 97 -4.68 13.14 -3.89
C GLY A 97 -5.37 12.95 -5.23
N ILE A 98 -6.55 13.54 -5.39
CA ILE A 98 -7.35 13.50 -6.60
C ILE A 98 -7.94 14.89 -6.91
N ASP A 99 -8.08 15.21 -8.19
CA ASP A 99 -8.98 16.26 -8.66
C ASP A 99 -10.06 15.61 -9.53
N VAL A 100 -11.32 15.88 -9.22
CA VAL A 100 -12.47 15.29 -9.89
C VAL A 100 -13.31 16.40 -10.47
N ARG A 101 -13.53 16.34 -11.78
CA ARG A 101 -14.43 17.28 -12.44
C ARG A 101 -15.88 16.86 -12.20
N ASN A 102 -16.74 17.80 -11.82
CA ASN A 102 -18.12 17.52 -11.39
C ASN A 102 -19.03 16.98 -12.51
N ASP A 103 -18.59 17.04 -13.78
CA ASP A 103 -19.28 16.36 -14.89
C ASP A 103 -18.92 14.88 -15.02
N GLY A 104 -18.03 14.38 -14.16
CA GLY A 104 -17.63 12.99 -14.09
C GLY A 104 -16.79 12.53 -15.28
N GLN A 105 -16.21 13.43 -16.07
CA GLN A 105 -15.43 13.03 -17.25
C GLN A 105 -13.95 12.77 -16.93
N HIS A 106 -13.47 13.16 -15.75
CA HIS A 106 -12.04 13.21 -15.47
C HIS A 106 -11.72 12.94 -14.00
N CYS A 107 -10.84 11.96 -13.74
CA CYS A 107 -10.11 11.82 -12.49
C CYS A 107 -8.63 12.17 -12.74
N THR A 108 -8.14 13.24 -12.12
CA THR A 108 -6.70 13.48 -11.98
C THR A 108 -6.23 12.83 -10.69
N PHE A 109 -5.08 12.17 -10.70
CA PHE A 109 -4.41 11.61 -9.53
C PHE A 109 -3.12 12.37 -9.28
N TRP A 110 -2.94 12.86 -8.06
CA TRP A 110 -1.75 13.60 -7.63
C TRP A 110 -0.80 12.72 -6.85
N PHE A 111 0.49 12.87 -7.12
CA PHE A 111 1.55 12.10 -6.49
C PHE A 111 2.39 12.98 -5.57
N SER A 112 3.09 12.34 -4.64
CA SER A 112 4.09 12.98 -3.76
C SER A 112 3.60 14.19 -2.96
N GLY A 113 2.29 14.36 -2.77
CA GLY A 113 1.72 15.50 -2.05
C GLY A 113 1.67 16.80 -2.86
N ASN A 114 1.84 16.75 -4.17
CA ASN A 114 1.84 17.94 -5.05
C ASN A 114 0.51 18.71 -5.08
N CYS A 115 -0.57 18.12 -4.56
CA CYS A 115 -1.86 18.78 -4.38
C CYS A 115 -2.46 18.45 -3.00
N ASP A 116 -1.89 19.05 -1.96
CA ASP A 116 -2.33 18.84 -0.58
C ASP A 116 -3.30 19.94 -0.12
N VAL A 117 -4.58 19.60 0.07
CA VAL A 117 -5.66 20.50 0.50
C VAL A 117 -5.34 21.23 1.83
N ALA A 118 -4.48 20.70 2.72
CA ALA A 118 -4.06 21.44 3.91
C ALA A 118 -3.11 22.61 3.59
N HIS A 119 -2.34 22.52 2.51
CA HIS A 119 -1.44 23.58 2.08
C HIS A 119 -2.17 24.68 1.30
N ARG A 120 -3.39 24.42 0.79
CA ARG A 120 -4.27 25.42 0.12
C ARG A 120 -3.48 26.33 -0.84
N ALA A 121 -3.49 27.65 -0.59
CA ALA A 121 -2.81 28.68 -1.38
C ALA A 121 -1.29 28.54 -1.47
N GLN A 122 -0.67 27.66 -0.68
CA GLN A 122 0.75 27.35 -0.75
C GLN A 122 1.05 26.30 -1.82
N ASN A 123 0.06 25.52 -2.27
CA ASN A 123 0.24 24.65 -3.43
C ASN A 123 0.39 25.51 -4.69
N PRO A 124 1.44 25.30 -5.48
CA PRO A 124 1.52 25.91 -6.79
C PRO A 124 0.32 25.46 -7.64
N GLY A 125 -0.45 26.43 -8.11
CA GLY A 125 -1.66 26.17 -8.90
C GLY A 125 -2.94 25.95 -8.11
N TRP A 126 -2.97 26.22 -6.80
CA TRP A 126 -4.23 26.25 -6.06
C TRP A 126 -5.13 27.39 -6.53
N VAL A 127 -6.10 27.08 -7.40
CA VAL A 127 -6.97 28.06 -8.04
C VAL A 127 -8.44 27.81 -7.70
N PRO A 128 -9.24 28.87 -7.52
CA PRO A 128 -10.68 28.73 -7.30
C PRO A 128 -11.37 28.25 -8.58
N VAL A 129 -12.19 27.21 -8.46
CA VAL A 129 -12.94 26.60 -9.56
C VAL A 129 -14.34 26.20 -9.08
N LYS A 130 -15.33 26.26 -9.98
CA LYS A 130 -16.74 26.00 -9.63
C LYS A 130 -17.20 24.56 -9.89
N HIS A 131 -16.39 23.76 -10.58
CA HIS A 131 -16.80 22.47 -11.12
C HIS A 131 -15.79 21.35 -10.83
N TRP A 132 -15.00 21.50 -9.78
CA TRP A 132 -14.05 20.48 -9.38
C TRP A 132 -14.13 20.23 -7.88
N THR A 133 -13.82 18.99 -7.51
CA THR A 133 -13.58 18.59 -6.13
C THR A 133 -12.17 18.05 -6.04
N THR A 134 -11.37 18.67 -5.18
CA THR A 134 -9.99 18.27 -4.92
C THR A 134 -9.93 17.61 -3.58
N CYS A 135 -9.31 16.44 -3.49
CA CYS A 135 -9.16 15.72 -2.24
C CYS A 135 -7.72 15.29 -2.03
N THR A 136 -7.24 15.38 -0.79
CA THR A 136 -5.96 14.81 -0.38
C THR A 136 -6.20 13.55 0.42
N ARG A 137 -5.52 12.47 0.02
CA ARG A 137 -5.52 11.22 0.75
C ARG A 137 -4.67 11.40 2.01
N ARG A 138 -5.30 11.23 3.16
CA ARG A 138 -4.67 11.17 4.46
C ARG A 138 -4.66 9.74 4.95
N CYS A 139 -3.54 9.39 5.55
CA CYS A 139 -3.46 8.22 6.37
C CYS A 139 -4.19 8.57 7.66
N SER A 140 -5.23 7.82 7.99
CA SER A 140 -5.86 7.93 9.30
C SER A 140 -4.78 7.63 10.33
N SER A 141 -4.25 8.68 10.98
CA SER A 141 -3.47 8.51 12.19
C SER A 141 -4.47 8.09 13.26
N HIS A 142 -4.76 6.79 13.34
CA HIS A 142 -5.28 6.28 14.60
C HIS A 142 -4.24 6.68 15.64
N ALA A 143 -4.59 7.64 16.49
CA ALA A 143 -4.00 7.72 17.80
C ALA A 143 -4.34 6.37 18.42
N THR A 144 -3.40 5.45 18.38
CA THR A 144 -3.53 4.15 19.01
C THR A 144 -3.62 4.43 20.50
N THR A 145 -4.83 4.72 20.99
CA THR A 145 -5.16 4.54 22.39
C THR A 145 -5.13 3.04 22.57
N SER A 146 -3.92 2.53 22.77
CA SER A 146 -3.61 1.14 23.05
C SER A 146 -4.25 0.85 24.41
N THR A 147 -5.54 0.55 24.38
CA THR A 147 -6.19 -0.17 25.46
C THR A 147 -5.50 -1.53 25.42
N LEU A 148 -4.54 -1.74 26.31
CA LEU A 148 -3.80 -2.98 26.54
C LEU A 148 -4.77 -4.17 26.51
N MET A 149 -5.02 -4.72 25.32
CA MET A 149 -5.51 -6.07 25.19
C MET A 149 -4.28 -6.92 25.42
N ALA A 150 -4.16 -7.43 26.65
CA ALA A 150 -3.19 -8.45 26.97
C ALA A 150 -3.28 -9.54 25.89
N PRO A 151 -2.16 -9.95 25.29
CA PRO A 151 -2.19 -11.02 24.31
C PRO A 151 -2.88 -12.24 24.93
N PRO A 152 -3.71 -12.99 24.17
CA PRO A 152 -4.22 -14.26 24.66
C PRO A 152 -2.99 -15.09 25.04
N GLN A 153 -2.88 -15.41 26.34
CA GLN A 153 -1.82 -16.28 26.82
C GLN A 153 -1.88 -17.54 25.97
N SER A 154 -0.83 -17.76 25.19
CA SER A 154 -0.67 -18.95 24.37
C SER A 154 -0.52 -20.10 25.36
N THR A 155 -1.62 -20.73 25.74
CA THR A 155 -1.64 -21.99 26.44
C THR A 155 -1.13 -23.03 25.44
N LEU A 156 0.19 -23.14 25.35
CA LEU A 156 0.85 -24.21 24.64
C LEU A 156 0.30 -25.54 25.19
N ALA A 157 -0.56 -26.18 24.40
CA ALA A 157 -0.94 -27.54 24.66
C ALA A 157 0.33 -28.40 24.64
N PRO A 158 0.52 -29.34 25.58
CA PRO A 158 1.68 -30.20 25.59
C PRO A 158 1.78 -30.95 24.27
N VAL A 159 2.86 -30.65 23.53
CA VAL A 159 3.19 -31.32 22.27
C VAL A 159 3.46 -32.78 22.60
N THR A 160 2.53 -33.65 22.20
CA THR A 160 2.75 -35.10 22.26
C THR A 160 3.75 -35.44 21.16
N PRO A 161 4.90 -36.07 21.46
CA PRO A 161 5.88 -36.41 20.44
C PRO A 161 5.24 -37.38 19.43
N SER A 162 5.15 -36.94 18.18
CA SER A 162 4.70 -37.80 17.08
C SER A 162 5.75 -38.88 16.80
N PRO A 163 5.35 -40.12 16.49
CA PRO A 163 6.26 -41.20 16.18
C PRO A 163 7.05 -40.91 14.91
N LEU A 164 8.36 -41.15 15.00
CA LEU A 164 9.35 -41.04 13.94
C LEU A 164 8.90 -41.91 12.74
N THR A 165 8.43 -41.28 11.67
CA THR A 165 8.06 -41.98 10.45
C THR A 165 9.30 -42.06 9.55
N THR A 166 9.76 -43.27 9.31
CA THR A 166 10.91 -43.61 8.47
C THR A 166 10.74 -43.04 7.06
N ALA A 167 11.77 -42.33 6.58
CA ALA A 167 11.81 -41.71 5.27
C ALA A 167 11.67 -42.74 4.15
N ALA A 168 10.64 -42.59 3.31
CA ALA A 168 10.52 -43.30 2.04
C ALA A 168 11.38 -42.59 0.99
N THR A 169 12.20 -43.37 0.29
CA THR A 169 13.07 -42.97 -0.81
C THR A 169 12.28 -42.26 -1.92
N PRO A 170 12.74 -41.10 -2.43
CA PRO A 170 12.07 -40.43 -3.53
C PRO A 170 12.22 -41.22 -4.85
N PRO A 171 11.20 -41.19 -5.73
CA PRO A 171 11.29 -41.82 -7.05
C PRO A 171 12.23 -41.05 -8.00
N PRO A 172 12.79 -41.72 -9.02
CA PRO A 172 13.68 -41.11 -9.99
C PRO A 172 12.97 -40.09 -10.88
N VAL A 173 13.68 -38.98 -11.15
CA VAL A 173 13.26 -37.86 -11.99
C VAL A 173 13.24 -38.27 -13.47
N PRO A 174 12.14 -38.05 -14.22
CA PRO A 174 12.13 -38.28 -15.66
C PRO A 174 12.90 -37.20 -16.43
N GLU A 175 13.78 -37.65 -17.31
CA GLU A 175 14.63 -36.87 -18.20
C GLU A 175 13.78 -36.14 -19.26
N THR A 176 13.82 -34.81 -19.25
CA THR A 176 13.01 -33.97 -20.16
C THR A 176 13.77 -33.78 -21.48
N THR A 177 13.24 -34.37 -22.54
CA THR A 177 13.72 -34.23 -23.92
C THR A 177 13.32 -32.87 -24.48
N GLY A 178 14.27 -32.23 -25.17
CA GLY A 178 14.15 -30.85 -25.67
C GLY A 178 13.09 -30.67 -26.76
N LEU A 179 12.58 -29.43 -26.81
CA LEU A 179 11.78 -28.90 -27.92
C LEU A 179 12.46 -27.64 -28.48
N PRO A 180 12.26 -27.35 -29.79
CA PRO A 180 13.06 -26.39 -30.54
C PRO A 180 12.60 -24.94 -30.33
N ALA A 181 13.55 -24.03 -30.55
CA ALA A 181 13.35 -22.59 -30.55
C ALA A 181 12.36 -22.17 -31.65
N VAL A 182 11.31 -21.45 -31.25
CA VAL A 182 10.43 -20.70 -32.14
C VAL A 182 10.74 -19.21 -31.97
N VAL A 183 11.24 -18.61 -33.04
CA VAL A 183 11.38 -17.17 -33.23
C VAL A 183 10.03 -16.62 -33.66
N GLY A 184 9.50 -15.61 -32.95
CA GLY A 184 8.25 -14.95 -33.29
C GLY A 184 8.09 -13.62 -32.54
N GLU A 185 7.72 -12.59 -33.30
CA GLU A 185 7.82 -11.17 -33.03
C GLU A 185 6.93 -10.63 -31.88
N SER A 186 7.42 -9.53 -31.30
CA SER A 186 6.80 -8.74 -30.22
C SER A 186 5.89 -7.64 -30.78
N PRO A 187 4.71 -7.44 -30.16
CA PRO A 187 4.22 -6.09 -29.93
C PRO A 187 3.94 -5.83 -28.44
N ASP A 188 4.22 -4.59 -28.03
CA ASP A 188 3.96 -3.99 -26.73
C ASP A 188 2.68 -4.48 -26.04
N GLN A 189 2.87 -5.29 -25.00
CA GLN A 189 1.89 -5.49 -23.94
C GLN A 189 2.63 -5.33 -22.61
N GLY A 190 2.46 -4.16 -22.00
CA GLY A 190 2.99 -3.88 -20.66
C GLY A 190 2.47 -4.89 -19.64
N PRO A 191 3.23 -5.14 -18.55
CA PRO A 191 2.88 -6.18 -17.59
C PRO A 191 1.55 -5.87 -16.91
N ASN A 192 0.59 -6.77 -17.11
CA ASN A 192 -0.65 -6.85 -16.37
C ASN A 192 -0.31 -7.22 -14.90
N LEU A 193 -0.16 -6.20 -14.05
CA LEU A 193 -0.04 -6.34 -12.59
C LEU A 193 -1.43 -6.47 -11.96
N ASP A 194 -2.19 -7.49 -12.35
CA ASP A 194 -3.37 -7.93 -11.61
C ASP A 194 -2.94 -8.97 -10.56
N ALA A 195 -2.09 -8.52 -9.63
CA ALA A 195 -1.77 -9.26 -8.43
C ALA A 195 -2.83 -8.90 -7.39
N ARG A 196 -3.90 -9.69 -7.35
CA ARG A 196 -4.80 -9.75 -6.20
C ARG A 196 -3.96 -9.86 -4.93
N CYS A 197 -4.00 -8.84 -4.07
CA CYS A 197 -3.51 -8.90 -2.71
C CYS A 197 -4.38 -9.89 -1.92
N GLN A 198 -4.14 -11.19 -2.08
CA GLN A 198 -4.57 -12.18 -1.10
C GLN A 198 -3.71 -11.98 0.13
N ALA A 199 -4.35 -11.51 1.20
CA ALA A 199 -3.78 -11.41 2.53
C ALA A 199 -3.20 -12.77 2.95
N GLY A 200 -1.87 -12.86 2.91
CA GLY A 200 -1.09 -13.99 3.39
C GLY A 200 0.30 -13.48 3.72
N TYR A 201 0.52 -13.14 4.99
CA TYR A 201 1.86 -12.88 5.49
C TYR A 201 2.61 -14.22 5.51
N PHE A 202 3.41 -14.49 4.48
CA PHE A 202 4.43 -15.54 4.53
C PHE A 202 5.77 -14.88 4.84
N ALA A 203 6.14 -14.88 6.12
CA ALA A 203 7.52 -14.63 6.51
C ALA A 203 8.36 -15.84 6.06
N VAL A 204 9.29 -15.62 5.13
CA VAL A 204 10.31 -16.61 4.78
C VAL A 204 11.43 -16.48 5.79
N TYR A 205 11.49 -17.39 6.75
CA TYR A 205 12.63 -17.51 7.65
C TYR A 205 13.83 -17.99 6.84
N LYS A 206 14.95 -17.27 6.94
CA LYS A 206 16.26 -17.74 6.50
C LYS A 206 16.97 -18.20 7.76
N ASP A 207 17.08 -19.52 7.92
CA ASP A 207 17.79 -20.14 9.03
C ASP A 207 19.21 -19.56 9.12
N LEU A 208 19.56 -19.04 10.31
CA LEU A 208 20.92 -18.71 10.73
C LEU A 208 21.33 -19.65 11.86
#